data_AF-W1PC05-F1
#
_entry.id   AF-W1PC05-F1
#
_cell.length_a   1.000
_cell.length_b   1.000
_cell.length_c   1.000
_cell.angle_alpha   90.00
_cell.angle_beta   90.00
_cell.angle_gamma   90.00
#
_symmetry.space_group_name_H-M   'P 1'
#
loop_
_entity.id
_entity.type
_entity.pdbx_description
1 polymer ?
#
loop_
_entity_poly.entity_id
_entity_poly.type
_entity_poly.pdbx_seq_one_letter_code
_entity_poly.pdbx_strand_id
1 'polypeptide(L)'
;MEVKELEKLLRYRFRDPQLVKDVVQLINSSSSFSSKTSQQERLKFIGHEALGHVFIKLLFKRFPSLTPRELSLFRAANTSTEKLAMIAVKHGFCVFLLQNSPTPDDKVSEFIDAINESPDNACLMKTPKVLADMVESIVGAVYVDTGYNLEILWNLLF
;
A
#
# COMPACT_ATOMS: atom_id res chain seq x y z
N MET A 1 16.02 -4.18 0.72
CA MET A 1 15.63 -3.23 -0.36
C MET A 1 16.34 -1.91 -0.12
N GLU A 2 16.89 -1.29 -1.16
CA GLU A 2 17.48 0.05 -1.07
C GLU A 2 16.52 1.15 -1.54
N VAL A 3 16.73 2.37 -1.04
CA VAL A 3 15.96 3.57 -1.41
C VAL A 3 15.82 3.73 -2.93
N LYS A 4 16.92 3.54 -3.68
CA LYS A 4 16.93 3.72 -5.14
C LYS A 4 16.04 2.71 -5.88
N GLU A 5 15.92 1.50 -5.35
CA GLU A 5 15.09 0.46 -5.95
C GLU A 5 13.61 0.82 -5.82
N LEU A 6 13.21 1.29 -4.63
CA LEU A 6 11.85 1.74 -4.37
C LEU A 6 11.49 2.95 -5.23
N GLU A 7 12.35 3.97 -5.28
CA GLU A 7 12.14 5.15 -6.14
C GLU A 7 11.98 4.78 -7.62
N LYS A 8 12.79 3.83 -8.11
CA LYS A 8 12.72 3.34 -9.49
C LYS A 8 11.41 2.62 -9.76
N LEU A 9 10.96 1.78 -8.83
CA LEU A 9 9.70 1.06 -8.96
C LEU A 9 8.50 2.01 -8.95
N LEU A 10 8.51 3.00 -8.06
CA LEU A 10 7.46 4.02 -7.97
C LEU A 10 7.52 5.04 -9.11
N ARG A 11 8.62 5.09 -9.86
CA ARG A 11 8.94 6.16 -10.82
C ARG A 11 8.80 7.55 -10.17
N TYR A 12 9.16 7.61 -8.89
CA TYR A 12 9.01 8.78 -8.04
C TYR A 12 10.29 8.98 -7.24
N ARG A 13 10.80 10.22 -7.22
CA ARG A 13 11.97 10.59 -6.45
C ARG A 13 11.55 11.44 -5.27
N PHE A 14 11.87 10.98 -4.06
CA PHE A 14 11.51 11.69 -2.84
C PHE A 14 12.33 12.96 -2.69
N ARG A 15 11.68 14.03 -2.25
CA ARG A 15 12.33 15.29 -1.90
C ARG A 15 12.94 15.20 -0.51
N ASP A 16 12.24 14.57 0.42
CA ASP A 16 12.72 14.22 1.75
C ASP A 16 13.23 12.76 1.78
N PRO A 17 14.56 12.56 1.86
CA PRO A 17 15.14 11.23 1.95
C PRO A 17 14.75 10.45 3.20
N GLN A 18 14.24 11.09 4.26
CA GLN A 18 13.79 10.35 5.45
C GLN A 18 12.49 9.60 5.23
N LEU A 19 11.56 10.16 4.46
CA LEU A 19 10.28 9.50 4.18
C LEU A 19 10.48 8.14 3.50
N VAL A 20 11.36 8.08 2.50
CA VAL A 20 11.68 6.82 1.80
C VAL A 20 12.48 5.86 2.68
N LYS A 21 13.35 6.36 3.56
CA LYS A 21 14.07 5.52 4.53
C LYS A 21 13.12 4.89 5.54
N ASP A 22 12.13 5.64 6.06
CA ASP A 22 11.13 5.13 6.98
C ASP A 22 10.30 3.99 6.35
N VAL A 23 9.92 4.15 5.07
CA VAL A 23 9.21 3.13 4.29
C VAL A 23 10.09 1.90 4.06
N VAL A 24 11.33 2.09 3.61
CA VAL A 24 12.29 0.98 3.41
C VAL A 24 12.54 0.24 4.71
N GLN A 25 12.68 0.94 5.83
CA GLN A 25 12.84 0.33 7.14
C GLN A 25 11.60 -0.44 7.55
N LEU A 26 10.38 0.08 7.34
CA LEU A 26 9.15 -0.67 7.61
C LEU A 26 9.10 -1.98 6.83
N ILE A 27 9.47 -1.95 5.55
CA ILE A 27 9.47 -3.12 4.67
C ILE A 27 10.52 -4.14 5.14
N ASN A 28 11.72 -3.69 5.48
CA ASN A 28 12.80 -4.57 5.94
C ASN A 28 12.55 -5.12 7.36
N SER A 29 11.98 -4.31 8.26
CA SER A 29 11.70 -4.69 9.65
C SER A 29 10.46 -5.57 9.80
N SER A 30 9.66 -5.74 8.75
CA SER A 30 8.45 -6.56 8.77
C SER A 30 8.69 -8.04 9.09
N SER A 31 9.92 -8.54 8.93
CA SER A 31 10.35 -9.90 9.29
C SER A 31 10.92 -10.02 10.71
N SER A 32 11.22 -8.90 11.37
CA SER A 32 11.82 -8.87 12.71
C SER A 32 10.83 -8.34 13.73
N PHE A 33 10.85 -8.91 14.93
CA PHE A 33 10.03 -8.54 16.10
C PHE A 33 10.18 -7.07 16.58
N SER A 34 10.80 -6.17 15.82
CA SER A 34 10.95 -4.76 16.19
C SER A 34 9.61 -4.04 16.13
N SER A 35 9.27 -3.30 17.20
CA SER A 35 8.09 -2.44 17.20
C SER A 35 8.18 -1.39 16.10
N LYS A 36 7.11 -1.19 15.34
CA LYS A 36 7.00 -0.10 14.36
C LYS A 36 7.28 1.23 15.05
N THR A 37 7.97 2.13 14.35
CA THR A 37 8.19 3.47 14.88
C THR A 37 6.89 4.26 14.81
N SER A 38 6.72 5.25 15.69
CA SER A 38 5.56 6.16 15.64
C SER A 38 5.40 6.81 14.25
N GLN A 39 6.52 7.13 13.60
CA GLN A 39 6.50 7.74 12.27
C GLN A 39 5.95 6.79 11.19
N GLN A 40 6.33 5.51 11.22
CA GLN A 40 5.80 4.51 10.30
C GLN A 40 4.30 4.31 10.44
N GLU A 41 3.79 4.27 11.68
CA GLU A 41 2.35 4.17 11.93
C GLU A 41 1.60 5.41 11.44
N ARG A 42 2.19 6.61 11.61
CA ARG A 42 1.63 7.85 11.06
C ARG A 42 1.58 7.85 9.54
N LEU A 43 2.63 7.36 8.87
CA LEU A 43 2.66 7.25 7.41
C LEU A 43 1.58 6.30 6.91
N LYS A 44 1.41 5.14 7.55
CA LYS A 44 0.31 4.25 7.20
C LYS A 44 -1.06 4.89 7.38
N PHE A 45 -1.29 5.51 8.54
CA PHE A 45 -2.56 6.16 8.84
C PHE A 45 -2.91 7.22 7.80
N ILE A 46 -1.98 8.14 7.52
CA ILE A 46 -2.25 9.21 6.55
C ILE A 46 -2.38 8.68 5.12
N GLY A 47 -1.63 7.63 4.77
CA GLY A 47 -1.75 6.97 3.48
C GLY A 47 -3.10 6.29 3.28
N HIS A 48 -3.62 5.61 4.31
CA HIS A 48 -4.96 5.02 4.30
C HIS A 48 -6.03 6.08 4.02
N GLU A 49 -6.01 7.19 4.76
CA GLU A 49 -6.97 8.28 4.60
C GLU A 49 -6.84 8.97 3.23
N ALA A 50 -5.61 9.18 2.74
CA ALA A 50 -5.37 9.76 1.43
C ALA A 50 -5.90 8.86 0.30
N LEU A 51 -5.66 7.54 0.36
CA LEU A 51 -6.24 6.57 -0.57
C LEU A 51 -7.77 6.61 -0.54
N GLY A 52 -8.35 6.61 0.65
CA GLY A 52 -9.80 6.74 0.84
C GLY A 52 -10.36 7.99 0.15
N HIS A 53 -9.68 9.12 0.28
CA HIS A 53 -10.09 10.36 -0.36
C HIS A 53 -9.97 10.33 -1.88
N VAL A 54 -8.84 9.81 -2.41
CA VAL A 54 -8.62 9.59 -3.84
C VAL A 54 -9.75 8.74 -4.43
N PHE A 55 -10.12 7.64 -3.77
CA PHE A 55 -11.22 6.78 -4.19
C PHE A 55 -12.58 7.48 -4.12
N ILE A 56 -12.88 8.23 -3.06
CA ILE A 56 -14.13 9.00 -2.98
C ILE A 56 -14.21 9.99 -4.14
N LYS A 57 -13.13 10.73 -4.45
CA LYS A 57 -13.08 11.68 -5.56
C LYS A 57 -13.37 10.99 -6.90
N LEU A 58 -12.79 9.80 -7.13
CA LEU A 58 -13.08 8.97 -8.29
C LEU A 58 -14.56 8.58 -8.38
N LEU A 59 -15.09 8.01 -7.30
CA LEU A 59 -16.45 7.48 -7.27
C LEU A 59 -17.47 8.60 -7.49
N PHE A 60 -17.28 9.73 -6.82
CA PHE A 60 -18.17 10.89 -6.92
C PHE A 60 -18.16 11.49 -8.33
N LYS A 61 -16.99 11.55 -8.99
CA LYS A 61 -16.87 12.06 -10.36
C LYS A 61 -17.42 11.08 -11.40
N ARG A 62 -17.20 9.78 -11.23
CA ARG A 62 -17.50 8.76 -12.24
C ARG A 62 -18.93 8.21 -12.14
N PHE A 63 -19.50 8.19 -10.94
CA PHE A 63 -20.80 7.58 -10.67
C PHE A 63 -21.73 8.56 -9.91
N PRO A 64 -22.20 9.63 -10.57
CA PRO A 64 -22.99 10.68 -9.93
C PRO A 64 -24.37 10.20 -9.42
N SER A 65 -24.82 9.02 -9.84
CA SER A 65 -26.09 8.42 -9.43
C SER A 65 -26.00 7.60 -8.15
N LEU A 66 -24.79 7.32 -7.62
CA LEU A 66 -24.64 6.52 -6.42
C LEU A 66 -25.09 7.29 -5.18
N THR A 67 -25.80 6.58 -4.31
CA THR A 67 -26.20 7.08 -2.99
C THR A 67 -24.99 7.17 -2.05
N PRO A 68 -25.07 7.98 -0.97
CA PRO A 68 -24.02 8.03 0.05
C PRO A 68 -23.67 6.67 0.66
N ARG A 69 -24.67 5.79 0.80
CA ARG A 69 -24.48 4.42 1.29
C ARG A 69 -23.64 3.61 0.31
N GLU A 70 -23.97 3.63 -0.97
CA GLU A 70 -23.22 2.92 -2.02
C GLU A 70 -21.80 3.46 -2.13
N LEU A 71 -21.60 4.78 -2.16
CA LEU A 71 -20.27 5.39 -2.16
C LEU A 71 -19.40 4.89 -1.00
N SER A 72 -19.98 4.80 0.20
CA SER A 72 -19.29 4.30 1.38
C SER A 72 -18.92 2.81 1.27
N LEU A 73 -19.82 1.99 0.73
CA LEU A 73 -19.57 0.56 0.48
C LEU A 73 -18.48 0.35 -0.58
N PHE A 74 -18.57 1.05 -1.71
CA PHE A 74 -17.56 0.97 -2.76
C PHE A 74 -16.20 1.46 -2.28
N ARG A 75 -16.15 2.54 -1.49
CA ARG A 75 -14.91 2.99 -0.86
C ARG A 75 -14.32 1.89 0.02
N ALA A 76 -15.10 1.37 0.97
CA ALA A 76 -14.64 0.35 1.90
C ALA A 76 -14.14 -0.92 1.20
N ALA A 77 -14.82 -1.35 0.14
CA ALA A 77 -14.41 -2.51 -0.66
C ALA A 77 -13.08 -2.29 -1.42
N ASN A 78 -12.81 -1.04 -1.87
CA ASN A 78 -11.62 -0.73 -2.66
C ASN A 78 -10.42 -0.28 -1.82
N THR A 79 -10.63 0.12 -0.57
CA THR A 79 -9.57 0.46 0.39
C THR A 79 -9.43 -0.57 1.51
N SER A 80 -9.92 -1.78 1.28
CA SER A 80 -9.77 -2.88 2.24
C SER A 80 -8.34 -3.40 2.27
N THR A 81 -7.92 -3.93 3.43
CA THR A 81 -6.63 -4.60 3.60
C THR A 81 -6.37 -5.63 2.50
N GLU A 82 -7.39 -6.43 2.17
CA GLU A 82 -7.34 -7.43 1.10
C GLU A 82 -7.01 -6.78 -0.25
N LYS A 83 -7.74 -5.72 -0.63
CA LYS A 83 -7.53 -5.06 -1.91
C LYS A 83 -6.15 -4.42 -2.00
N LEU A 84 -5.69 -3.78 -0.92
CA LEU A 84 -4.37 -3.18 -0.85
C LEU A 84 -3.26 -4.24 -0.90
N ALA A 85 -3.45 -5.39 -0.26
CA ALA A 85 -2.50 -6.49 -0.36
C ALA A 85 -2.42 -7.08 -1.77
N MET A 86 -3.57 -7.23 -2.46
CA MET A 86 -3.57 -7.65 -3.87
C MET A 86 -2.82 -6.65 -4.77
N ILE A 87 -2.98 -5.34 -4.51
CA ILE A 87 -2.22 -4.28 -5.21
C ILE A 87 -0.73 -4.45 -4.95
N ALA A 88 -0.32 -4.75 -3.71
CA ALA A 88 1.07 -5.00 -3.37
C ALA A 88 1.69 -6.13 -4.19
N VAL A 89 0.95 -7.24 -4.37
CA VAL A 89 1.37 -8.38 -5.19
C VAL A 89 1.43 -7.99 -6.67
N LYS A 90 0.35 -7.40 -7.20
CA LYS A 90 0.24 -7.05 -8.62
C LYS A 90 1.33 -6.09 -9.10
N HIS A 91 1.76 -5.17 -8.24
CA HIS A 91 2.80 -4.19 -8.57
C HIS A 91 4.22 -4.65 -8.20
N GLY A 92 4.38 -5.89 -7.73
CA GLY A 92 5.68 -6.47 -7.40
C GLY A 92 6.32 -5.92 -6.13
N PHE A 93 5.59 -5.15 -5.31
CA PHE A 93 6.10 -4.62 -4.04
C PHE A 93 6.41 -5.75 -3.04
N CYS A 94 5.71 -6.88 -3.15
CA CYS A 94 5.91 -8.05 -2.31
C CYS A 94 7.29 -8.71 -2.44
N VAL A 95 7.97 -8.55 -3.60
CA VAL A 95 9.33 -9.09 -3.84
C VAL A 95 10.32 -8.58 -2.79
N PHE A 96 10.15 -7.35 -2.32
CA PHE A 96 11.03 -6.77 -1.31
C PHE A 96 10.84 -7.38 0.08
N LEU A 97 9.65 -7.87 0.43
CA LEU A 97 9.49 -8.62 1.69
C LEU A 97 10.21 -9.96 1.62
N LEU A 98 10.10 -10.64 0.49
CA LEU A 98 10.70 -11.97 0.28
C LEU A 98 12.23 -11.92 0.29
N GLN A 99 12.84 -10.89 -0.29
CA GLN A 99 14.29 -10.74 -0.36
C GLN A 99 14.96 -10.41 0.98
N ASN A 100 14.23 -9.80 1.92
CA ASN A 100 14.80 -9.28 3.18
C ASN A 100 14.44 -10.14 4.40
N SER A 101 13.86 -11.33 4.18
CA SER A 101 13.57 -12.28 5.25
C SER A 101 14.37 -13.58 5.04
N PRO A 102 15.18 -14.02 6.02
CA PRO A 102 15.91 -15.29 5.92
C PRO A 102 14.97 -16.51 5.93
N THR A 103 13.76 -16.34 6.46
CA THR A 103 12.61 -17.24 6.28
C THR A 103 11.46 -16.38 5.77
N PRO A 104 11.12 -16.40 4.47
CA PRO A 104 9.93 -15.68 3.99
C PRO A 104 8.74 -16.09 4.86
N ASP A 105 7.96 -15.12 5.33
CA ASP A 105 6.76 -15.42 6.12
C ASP A 105 5.87 -16.31 5.24
N ASP A 106 5.73 -17.59 5.62
CA ASP A 106 5.10 -18.62 4.77
C ASP A 106 3.74 -18.16 4.24
N LYS A 107 3.04 -17.34 5.03
CA LYS A 107 1.73 -16.74 4.69
C LYS A 107 1.80 -15.70 3.58
N VAL A 108 2.89 -14.95 3.48
CA VAL A 108 3.09 -13.97 2.41
C VAL A 108 3.36 -14.70 1.10
N SER A 109 4.20 -15.73 1.11
CA SER A 109 4.47 -16.56 -0.06
C SER A 109 3.22 -17.28 -0.54
N GLU A 110 2.50 -17.96 0.36
CA GLU A 110 1.23 -18.64 0.07
C GLU A 110 0.21 -17.67 -0.54
N PHE A 111 0.10 -16.45 0.01
CA PHE A 111 -0.78 -15.42 -0.53
C PHE A 111 -0.37 -14.98 -1.94
N ILE A 112 0.93 -14.78 -2.19
CA ILE A 112 1.41 -14.41 -3.52
C ILE A 112 1.10 -15.51 -4.54
N ASP A 113 1.37 -16.77 -4.20
CA ASP A 113 1.14 -17.91 -5.08
C ASP A 113 -0.35 -18.05 -5.41
N ALA A 114 -1.21 -17.97 -4.41
CA ALA A 114 -2.66 -18.04 -4.59
C ALA A 114 -3.20 -16.91 -5.49
N ILE A 115 -2.73 -15.67 -5.33
CA ILE A 115 -3.13 -14.53 -6.16
C ILE A 115 -2.63 -14.68 -7.61
N ASN A 116 -1.43 -15.24 -7.80
CA ASN A 116 -0.87 -15.48 -9.12
C ASN A 116 -1.62 -16.59 -9.88
N GLU A 117 -2.15 -17.59 -9.17
CA GLU A 117 -3.03 -18.61 -9.76
C GLU A 117 -4.39 -18.03 -10.16
N SER A 118 -5.03 -17.31 -9.24
CA SER A 118 -6.28 -16.60 -9.50
C SER A 118 -6.47 -15.42 -8.54
N PRO A 119 -6.77 -14.21 -9.03
CA PRO A 119 -7.07 -13.08 -8.16
C PRO A 119 -8.22 -13.33 -7.18
N ASP A 120 -9.15 -14.23 -7.52
CA ASP A 120 -10.31 -14.56 -6.69
C ASP A 120 -9.93 -15.37 -5.44
N ASN A 121 -8.73 -15.97 -5.44
CA ASN A 121 -8.22 -16.70 -4.29
C ASN A 121 -7.90 -15.78 -3.09
N ALA A 122 -7.78 -14.47 -3.32
CA ALA A 122 -7.60 -13.46 -2.27
C ALA A 122 -8.63 -13.61 -1.14
N CYS A 123 -9.89 -13.88 -1.53
CA CYS A 123 -11.03 -13.96 -0.63
C CYS A 123 -11.06 -15.25 0.20
N LEU A 124 -10.29 -16.28 -0.20
CA LEU A 124 -10.33 -17.62 0.38
C LEU A 124 -9.30 -17.82 1.50
N MET A 125 -8.44 -16.82 1.73
CA MET A 125 -7.30 -16.96 2.61
C MET A 125 -7.07 -15.73 3.48
N LYS A 126 -6.28 -15.90 4.53
CA LYS A 126 -5.98 -14.81 5.46
C LYS A 126 -4.99 -13.85 4.81
N THR A 127 -5.43 -12.63 4.53
CA THR A 127 -4.58 -11.58 3.96
C THR A 127 -3.41 -11.22 4.90
N PRO A 128 -2.16 -11.24 4.41
CA PRO A 128 -1.03 -10.69 5.15
C PRO A 128 -1.15 -9.16 5.27
N LYS A 129 -1.51 -8.68 6.47
CA LYS A 129 -1.70 -7.24 6.74
C LYS A 129 -0.48 -6.38 6.39
N VAL A 130 0.71 -6.97 6.45
CA VAL A 130 1.97 -6.32 6.08
C VAL A 130 2.00 -5.80 4.64
N LEU A 131 1.33 -6.48 3.70
CA LEU A 131 1.26 -6.05 2.30
C LEU A 131 0.41 -4.78 2.17
N ALA A 132 -0.72 -4.71 2.87
CA ALA A 132 -1.55 -3.52 2.92
C ALA A 132 -0.81 -2.35 3.61
N ASP A 133 -0.23 -2.62 4.77
CA ASP A 133 0.59 -1.65 5.53
C ASP A 133 1.70 -1.05 4.66
N MET A 134 2.33 -1.86 3.80
CA MET A 134 3.34 -1.39 2.87
C MET A 134 2.77 -0.36 1.89
N VAL A 135 1.67 -0.71 1.21
CA VAL A 135 1.03 0.20 0.23
C VAL A 135 0.59 1.49 0.91
N GLU A 136 -0.03 1.40 2.09
CA GLU A 136 -0.42 2.57 2.89
C GLU A 136 0.78 3.44 3.24
N SER A 137 1.90 2.85 3.69
CA SER A 137 3.10 3.61 4.06
C SER A 137 3.74 4.30 2.86
N ILE A 138 3.80 3.65 1.69
CA ILE A 138 4.30 4.23 0.44
C ILE A 138 3.45 5.43 0.04
N VAL A 139 2.13 5.25 0.02
CA VAL A 139 1.20 6.31 -0.35
C VAL A 139 1.28 7.46 0.65
N GLY A 140 1.34 7.17 1.95
CA GLY A 140 1.50 8.19 2.98
C GLY A 140 2.79 8.98 2.82
N ALA A 141 3.91 8.30 2.53
CA ALA A 141 5.19 8.96 2.30
C ALA A 141 5.15 9.88 1.07
N VAL A 142 4.64 9.42 -0.06
CA VAL A 142 4.46 10.25 -1.27
C VAL A 142 3.52 11.42 -1.00
N TYR A 143 2.42 11.18 -0.29
CA TYR A 143 1.45 12.22 0.03
C TYR A 143 2.04 13.33 0.91
N VAL A 144 2.86 12.96 1.91
CA VAL A 144 3.59 13.93 2.74
C VAL A 144 4.65 14.67 1.91
N ASP A 145 5.45 13.95 1.11
CA ASP A 145 6.56 14.51 0.31
C ASP A 145 6.08 15.53 -0.75
N THR A 146 4.86 15.33 -1.25
CA THR A 146 4.22 16.23 -2.23
C THR A 146 3.52 17.42 -1.59
N GLY A 147 3.57 17.59 -0.27
CA GLY A 147 2.89 18.65 0.46
C GLY A 147 1.37 18.44 0.53
N TYR A 148 0.94 17.20 0.70
CA TYR A 148 -0.47 16.79 0.80
C TYR A 148 -1.27 17.05 -0.49
N ASN A 149 -0.63 16.87 -1.65
CA ASN A 149 -1.26 17.09 -2.95
C ASN A 149 -1.91 15.80 -3.48
N LEU A 150 -3.24 15.74 -3.40
CA LEU A 150 -4.04 14.62 -3.88
C LEU A 150 -3.99 14.43 -5.40
N GLU A 151 -3.71 15.46 -6.19
CA GLU A 151 -3.63 15.35 -7.65
C GLU A 151 -2.32 14.69 -8.10
N ILE A 152 -1.21 14.99 -7.43
CA ILE A 152 0.06 14.30 -7.69
C ILE A 152 -0.08 12.82 -7.29
N LEU A 153 -0.70 12.56 -6.13
CA LEU A 153 -0.95 11.19 -5.68
C LEU A 153 -1.87 10.44 -6.66
N TRP A 154 -2.91 11.10 -7.17
CA TRP A 154 -3.80 10.54 -8.20
C TRP A 154 -3.02 10.10 -9.44
N ASN A 155 -2.19 10.97 -10.01
CA ASN A 155 -1.41 10.69 -11.22
C ASN A 155 -0.33 9.62 -11.03
N LEU A 156 0.08 9.36 -9.79
CA LEU A 156 1.02 8.29 -9.46
C LEU A 156 0.32 6.93 -9.35
N LEU A 157 -0.94 6.91 -8.93
CA LEU A 157 -1.74 5.70 -8.73
C LEU A 157 -2.51 5.26 -9.98
N PHE A 158 -2.86 6.18 -10.87
CA PHE A 158 -3.70 5.95 -12.07
C PHE A 158 -3.09 6.57 -13.33
#